data_AF-A0A1H7N376-F1
#
_entry.id   AF-A0A1H7N376-F1
#
_cell.length_a   1.000
_cell.length_b   1.000
_cell.length_c   1.000
_cell.angle_alpha   90.00
_cell.angle_beta   90.00
_cell.angle_gamma   90.00
#
_symmetry.space_group_name_H-M   'P 1'
#
loop_
_entity.id
_entity.type
_entity.pdbx_description
1 polymer ?
#
loop_
_entity_poly.entity_id
_entity_poly.type
_entity_poly.pdbx_seq_one_letter_code
_entity_poly.pdbx_strand_id
1 'polypeptide(L)'
;MNQTAESLWFVFYKDELLLEKEGNGTFAIPCGEIPPILIKDKTTVHNITTLEGRNCKAYSVSQPIEETEQYAMIGLRASYEYLPLGHYQAAGKAHEILHWDRNSLFCSACGTPMEQKESIMKRCPSCGREVYPAISTAVLVLVRKGDSILLVHARNFKGRFNSLVAGFLETGETLEECVAREVKEETGLDVKNITYFGNQPWPYPSGLMVGFIADYAGGEIKLQEEELSSGDFYTRDNLPELPRKLSLARKMIDWWLECSHK
;
A
#
# COMPACT_ATOMS: atom_id res chain seq x y z
N MET A 1 1.09 -12.43 39.19
CA MET A 1 1.99 -12.81 38.09
C MET A 1 1.25 -12.51 36.81
N ASN A 2 1.55 -11.39 36.16
CA ASN A 2 0.97 -11.04 34.86
C ASN A 2 1.52 -12.04 33.84
N GLN A 3 0.68 -12.95 33.35
CA GLN A 3 0.99 -13.67 32.12
C GLN A 3 1.11 -12.62 31.01
N THR A 4 2.32 -12.36 30.55
CA THR A 4 2.56 -11.55 29.36
C THR A 4 1.98 -12.30 28.17
N ALA A 5 0.82 -11.87 27.67
CA ALA A 5 0.20 -12.51 26.52
C ALA A 5 1.15 -12.47 25.30
N GLU A 6 1.25 -13.60 24.59
CA GLU A 6 2.03 -13.69 23.36
C GLU A 6 1.62 -12.60 22.36
N SER A 7 2.62 -11.96 21.75
CA SER A 7 2.41 -10.92 20.75
C SER A 7 3.03 -11.35 19.43
N LEU A 8 2.40 -10.97 18.31
CA LEU A 8 3.09 -10.94 17.02
C LEU A 8 4.02 -9.73 16.97
N TRP A 9 5.25 -9.93 16.52
CA TRP A 9 6.28 -8.91 16.46
C TRP A 9 6.58 -8.50 15.02
N PHE A 10 6.14 -7.30 14.64
CA PHE A 10 6.44 -6.68 13.36
C PHE A 10 7.70 -5.81 13.48
N VAL A 11 8.84 -6.40 13.14
CA VAL A 11 10.14 -5.71 13.22
C VAL A 11 10.56 -5.26 11.82
N PHE A 12 10.78 -3.95 11.65
CA PHE A 12 11.12 -3.38 10.35
C PHE A 12 12.53 -2.79 10.31
N TYR A 13 13.23 -2.99 9.20
CA TYR A 13 14.34 -2.14 8.76
C TYR A 13 13.93 -1.50 7.44
N LYS A 14 13.73 -0.17 7.42
CA LYS A 14 13.10 0.51 6.27
C LYS A 14 11.77 -0.17 5.90
N ASP A 15 11.64 -0.68 4.68
CA ASP A 15 10.48 -1.39 4.14
C ASP A 15 10.60 -2.93 4.23
N GLU A 16 11.70 -3.44 4.79
CA GLU A 16 11.91 -4.87 5.01
C GLU A 16 11.35 -5.28 6.37
N LEU A 17 10.61 -6.40 6.37
CA LEU A 17 9.97 -7.03 7.51
C LEU A 17 10.78 -8.26 7.93
N LEU A 18 11.06 -8.38 9.22
CA LEU A 18 11.64 -9.58 9.81
C LEU A 18 10.62 -10.71 9.82
N LEU A 19 10.96 -11.83 9.19
CA LEU A 19 10.20 -13.07 9.22
C LEU A 19 10.99 -14.19 9.87
N GLU A 20 10.28 -15.06 10.59
CA GLU A 20 10.81 -16.31 11.14
C GLU A 20 10.65 -17.45 10.13
N LYS A 21 11.68 -18.29 10.00
CA LYS A 21 11.72 -19.45 9.11
C LYS A 21 11.11 -20.66 9.81
N GLU A 22 10.04 -21.23 9.27
CA GLU A 22 9.36 -22.41 9.85
C GLU A 22 9.81 -23.76 9.24
N GLY A 23 10.82 -23.74 8.36
CA GLY A 23 11.25 -24.90 7.57
C GLY A 23 10.53 -25.01 6.22
N ASN A 24 11.04 -25.84 5.31
CA ASN A 24 10.49 -26.05 3.95
C ASN A 24 10.29 -24.77 3.10
N GLY A 25 11.04 -23.69 3.39
CA GLY A 25 10.91 -22.41 2.69
C GLY A 25 9.68 -21.58 3.07
N THR A 26 9.01 -21.92 4.18
CA THR A 26 7.87 -21.16 4.71
C THR A 26 8.31 -20.13 5.75
N PHE A 27 7.52 -19.07 5.91
CA PHE A 27 7.81 -17.96 6.82
C PHE A 27 6.59 -17.57 7.64
N ALA A 28 6.84 -17.07 8.85
CA ALA A 28 5.84 -16.52 9.74
C ALA A 28 6.27 -15.17 10.34
N ILE A 29 5.30 -14.47 10.93
CA ILE A 29 5.61 -13.32 11.79
C ILE A 29 6.11 -13.87 13.13
N PRO A 30 7.28 -13.43 13.63
CA PRO A 30 7.78 -13.89 14.92
C PRO A 30 6.73 -13.69 16.02
N CYS A 31 6.52 -14.73 16.83
CA CYS A 31 5.49 -14.74 17.88
C CYS A 31 6.09 -15.16 19.22
N GLY A 32 5.82 -14.40 20.27
CA GLY A 32 6.29 -14.74 21.61
C GLY A 32 6.09 -13.63 22.63
N GLU A 33 6.47 -13.90 23.88
CA GLU A 33 6.37 -12.92 24.97
C GLU A 33 7.44 -11.82 24.89
N ILE A 34 8.62 -12.18 24.38
CA ILE A 34 9.80 -11.31 24.24
C ILE A 34 10.02 -10.91 22.78
N PRO A 35 10.60 -9.73 22.52
CA PRO A 35 10.93 -9.32 21.15
C PRO A 35 11.98 -10.27 20.53
N PRO A 36 11.86 -10.62 19.24
CA PRO A 36 12.82 -11.52 18.57
C PRO A 36 14.20 -10.87 18.41
N ILE A 37 14.25 -9.53 18.39
CA ILE A 37 15.47 -8.73 18.25
C ILE A 37 15.55 -7.75 19.40
N LEU A 38 16.73 -7.62 20.02
CA LEU A 38 16.95 -6.69 21.14
C LEU A 38 16.50 -5.27 20.79
N ILE A 39 15.63 -4.72 21.61
CA ILE A 39 15.17 -3.33 21.51
C ILE A 39 16.26 -2.43 22.11
N LYS A 40 16.81 -1.52 21.30
CA LYS A 40 17.83 -0.56 21.77
C LYS A 40 17.19 0.57 22.56
N ASP A 41 18.00 1.27 23.34
CA ASP A 41 17.56 2.45 24.09
C ASP A 41 16.89 3.48 23.17
N LYS A 42 15.75 4.02 23.62
CA LYS A 42 14.91 5.02 22.91
C LYS A 42 14.13 4.50 21.70
N THR A 43 14.12 3.20 21.41
CA THR A 43 13.22 2.65 20.40
C THR A 43 11.78 2.64 20.92
N THR A 44 10.88 3.33 20.23
CA THR A 44 9.43 3.27 20.49
C THR A 44 8.87 1.95 19.98
N VAL A 45 8.16 1.23 20.85
CA VAL A 45 7.37 0.05 20.48
C VAL A 45 5.90 0.45 20.44
N HIS A 46 5.27 0.26 19.29
CA HIS A 46 3.85 0.54 19.10
C HIS A 46 3.01 -0.71 19.34
N ASN A 47 1.91 -0.56 20.08
CA ASN A 47 0.90 -1.61 20.17
C ASN A 47 -0.08 -1.46 19.00
N ILE A 48 -0.30 -2.54 18.27
CA ILE A 48 -1.12 -2.58 17.06
C ILE A 48 -2.20 -3.63 17.27
N THR A 49 -3.46 -3.26 17.12
CA THR A 49 -4.56 -4.22 17.11
C THR A 49 -4.91 -4.58 15.66
N THR A 50 -4.91 -5.86 15.31
CA THR A 50 -5.35 -6.33 13.99
C THR A 50 -6.85 -6.14 13.80
N LEU A 51 -7.34 -6.31 12.57
CA LEU A 51 -8.79 -6.29 12.30
C LEU A 51 -9.53 -7.43 13.03
N GLU A 52 -8.84 -8.53 13.31
CA GLU A 52 -9.36 -9.69 14.06
C GLU A 52 -9.24 -9.50 15.58
N GLY A 53 -8.79 -8.33 16.05
CA GLY A 53 -8.65 -8.03 17.48
C GLY A 53 -7.39 -8.57 18.15
N ARG A 54 -6.44 -9.13 17.39
CA ARG A 54 -5.16 -9.62 17.94
C ARG A 54 -4.26 -8.45 18.29
N ASN A 55 -3.68 -8.47 19.49
CA ASN A 55 -2.67 -7.49 19.88
C ASN A 55 -1.29 -7.90 19.34
N CYS A 56 -0.64 -6.95 18.70
CA CYS A 56 0.66 -7.09 18.09
C CYS A 56 1.56 -5.92 18.52
N LYS A 57 2.85 -6.07 18.32
CA LYS A 57 3.84 -5.04 18.61
C LYS A 57 4.66 -4.74 17.37
N ALA A 58 5.01 -3.47 17.18
CA ALA A 58 5.79 -3.03 16.04
C ALA A 58 6.90 -2.07 16.45
N TYR A 59 8.09 -2.23 15.87
CA TYR A 59 9.21 -1.29 16.05
C TYR A 59 10.17 -1.33 14.86
N SER A 60 10.95 -0.27 14.70
CA SER A 60 12.01 -0.21 13.69
C SER A 60 13.39 -0.42 14.30
N VAL A 61 14.25 -1.13 13.59
CA VAL A 61 15.68 -1.25 13.89
C VAL A 61 16.50 -0.27 13.05
N SER A 62 17.67 0.12 13.57
CA SER A 62 18.55 1.12 12.94
C SER A 62 19.47 0.56 11.86
N GLN A 63 19.62 -0.76 11.81
CA GLN A 63 20.54 -1.49 10.94
C GLN A 63 19.82 -2.73 10.40
N PRO A 64 20.17 -3.20 9.19
CA PRO A 64 19.62 -4.44 8.66
C PRO A 64 20.00 -5.60 9.60
N ILE A 65 19.10 -6.58 9.71
CA ILE A 65 19.36 -7.81 10.44
C ILE A 65 19.91 -8.81 9.42
N GLU A 66 21.10 -9.35 9.69
CA GLU A 66 21.69 -10.38 8.84
C GLU A 66 20.82 -11.64 8.84
N GLU A 67 20.72 -12.30 7.69
CA GLU A 67 19.98 -13.54 7.59
C GLU A 67 20.64 -14.64 8.43
N THR A 68 19.82 -15.35 9.20
CA THR A 68 20.25 -16.47 10.06
C THR A 68 19.46 -17.73 9.71
N GLU A 69 19.73 -18.84 10.41
CA GLU A 69 18.91 -20.05 10.29
C GLU A 69 17.46 -19.83 10.75
N GLN A 70 17.23 -18.87 11.66
CA GLN A 70 15.91 -18.58 12.22
C GLN A 70 15.19 -17.43 11.53
N TYR A 71 15.90 -16.39 11.10
CA TYR A 71 15.28 -15.15 10.62
C TYR A 71 15.80 -14.69 9.27
N ALA A 72 14.92 -14.02 8.50
CA ALA A 72 15.27 -13.30 7.29
C ALA A 72 14.53 -11.95 7.22
N MET A 73 15.15 -10.96 6.58
CA MET A 73 14.50 -9.71 6.21
C MET A 73 13.90 -9.86 4.81
N ILE A 74 12.59 -9.61 4.69
CA ILE A 74 11.87 -9.67 3.40
C ILE A 74 11.13 -8.36 3.19
N GLY A 75 11.28 -7.75 2.01
CA GLY A 75 10.52 -6.55 1.64
C GLY A 75 9.02 -6.74 1.86
N LEU A 76 8.34 -5.77 2.48
CA LEU A 76 6.93 -5.87 2.87
C LEU A 76 6.04 -6.34 1.72
N ARG A 77 6.26 -5.81 0.50
CA ARG A 77 5.49 -6.25 -0.68
C ARG A 77 5.73 -7.71 -1.05
N ALA A 78 6.97 -8.17 -0.97
CA ALA A 78 7.34 -9.56 -1.26
C ALA A 78 6.83 -10.52 -0.17
N SER A 79 6.68 -10.06 1.07
CA SER A 79 6.17 -10.87 2.19
C SER A 79 4.76 -11.45 1.95
N TYR A 80 3.98 -10.85 1.03
CA TYR A 80 2.68 -11.38 0.62
C TYR A 80 2.73 -12.81 0.09
N GLU A 81 3.81 -13.20 -0.58
CA GLU A 81 3.94 -14.56 -1.14
C GLU A 81 4.14 -15.63 -0.06
N TYR A 82 4.48 -15.21 1.17
CA TYR A 82 4.81 -16.12 2.27
C TYR A 82 3.80 -16.05 3.41
N LEU A 83 3.16 -14.90 3.63
CA LEU A 83 2.30 -14.65 4.77
C LEU A 83 0.81 -14.89 4.46
N PRO A 84 0.03 -15.40 5.42
CA PRO A 84 -1.42 -15.30 5.38
C PRO A 84 -1.88 -13.85 5.22
N LEU A 85 -3.01 -13.64 4.53
CA LEU A 85 -3.51 -12.30 4.20
C LEU A 85 -3.68 -11.39 5.43
N GLY A 86 -4.21 -11.92 6.54
CA GLY A 86 -4.40 -11.15 7.78
C GLY A 86 -3.07 -10.68 8.39
N HIS A 87 -2.03 -11.52 8.37
CA HIS A 87 -0.69 -11.15 8.83
C HIS A 87 -0.04 -10.11 7.92
N TYR A 88 -0.20 -10.24 6.60
CA TYR A 88 0.29 -9.26 5.64
C TYR A 88 -0.40 -7.89 5.82
N GLN A 89 -1.71 -7.86 6.00
CA GLN A 89 -2.46 -6.64 6.27
C GLN A 89 -2.04 -5.99 7.59
N ALA A 90 -1.83 -6.80 8.64
CA ALA A 90 -1.32 -6.32 9.92
C ALA A 90 0.10 -5.76 9.81
N ALA A 91 0.97 -6.39 9.00
CA ALA A 91 2.31 -5.87 8.70
C ALA A 91 2.24 -4.53 7.96
N GLY A 92 1.33 -4.38 7.00
CA GLY A 92 1.08 -3.11 6.32
C GLY A 92 0.68 -1.99 7.29
N LYS A 93 -0.29 -2.26 8.15
CA LYS A 93 -0.71 -1.32 9.21
C LYS A 93 0.43 -0.95 10.16
N ALA A 94 1.24 -1.94 10.57
CA ALA A 94 2.41 -1.72 11.43
C ALA A 94 3.42 -0.80 10.73
N HIS A 95 3.72 -1.04 9.45
CA HIS A 95 4.61 -0.20 8.66
C HIS A 95 4.11 1.25 8.54
N GLU A 96 2.81 1.45 8.29
CA GLU A 96 2.20 2.79 8.21
C GLU A 96 2.29 3.57 9.53
N ILE A 97 2.07 2.88 10.67
CA ILE A 97 2.19 3.49 12.00
C ILE A 97 3.65 3.88 12.30
N LEU A 98 4.61 3.00 11.98
CA LEU A 98 6.03 3.30 12.14
C LEU A 98 6.48 4.44 11.20
N HIS A 99 5.94 4.47 9.97
CA HIS A 99 6.17 5.56 9.04
C HIS A 99 5.64 6.89 9.57
N TRP A 100 4.40 6.92 10.07
CA TRP A 100 3.82 8.11 10.70
C TRP A 100 4.64 8.56 11.91
N ASP A 101 5.01 7.65 12.80
CA ASP A 101 5.75 7.97 14.03
C ASP A 101 7.08 8.68 13.70
N ARG A 102 7.83 8.12 12.75
CA ARG A 102 9.11 8.69 12.27
C ARG A 102 8.96 10.07 11.62
N ASN A 103 7.85 10.32 10.93
CA ASN A 103 7.62 11.58 10.19
C ASN A 103 6.85 12.63 11.01
N SER A 104 6.57 12.36 12.28
CA SER A 104 5.80 13.25 13.17
C SER A 104 6.52 13.52 14.50
N LEU A 105 7.86 13.50 14.51
CA LEU A 105 8.67 13.76 15.71
C LEU A 105 8.61 15.22 16.16
N PHE A 106 8.45 16.16 15.21
CA PHE A 106 8.38 17.60 15.46
C PHE A 106 7.13 18.20 14.82
N CYS A 107 6.58 19.23 15.46
CA CYS A 107 5.41 19.94 14.99
C CYS A 107 5.73 20.69 13.68
N SER A 108 5.01 20.39 12.61
CA SER A 108 5.18 21.06 11.32
C SER A 108 4.80 22.55 11.33
N ALA A 109 4.11 23.04 12.36
CA ALA A 109 3.76 24.46 12.49
C ALA A 109 4.82 25.28 13.24
N CYS A 110 5.50 24.72 14.25
CA CYS A 110 6.35 25.49 15.17
C CYS A 110 7.69 24.82 15.54
N GLY A 111 7.97 23.62 15.05
CA GLY A 111 9.23 22.90 15.28
C GLY A 111 9.38 22.28 16.68
N THR A 112 8.40 22.42 17.58
CA THR A 112 8.44 21.79 18.92
C THR A 112 8.32 20.26 18.82
N PRO A 113 9.09 19.46 19.59
CA PRO A 113 8.89 18.01 19.68
C PRO A 113 7.44 17.64 20.01
N MET A 114 6.91 16.64 19.32
CA MET A 114 5.54 16.16 19.51
C MET A 114 5.45 15.18 20.68
N GLU A 115 4.33 15.20 21.41
CA GLU A 115 4.04 14.24 22.49
C GLU A 115 2.99 13.22 22.05
N GLN A 116 3.25 11.93 22.23
CA GLN A 116 2.24 10.88 22.04
C GLN A 116 1.14 11.03 23.10
N LYS A 117 -0.13 11.09 22.67
CA LYS A 117 -1.28 11.18 23.57
C LYS A 117 -2.19 9.95 23.50
N GLU A 118 -2.39 9.42 22.30
CA GLU A 118 -3.16 8.19 22.06
C GLU A 118 -2.38 7.25 21.15
N SER A 119 -2.87 6.04 20.85
CA SER A 119 -2.16 5.07 19.99
C SER A 119 -1.82 5.60 18.59
N ILE A 120 -2.68 6.46 18.03
CA ILE A 120 -2.53 7.04 16.68
C ILE A 120 -2.67 8.56 16.68
N MET A 121 -2.40 9.22 17.82
CA MET A 121 -2.45 10.68 17.91
C MET A 121 -1.27 11.23 18.71
N LYS A 122 -0.64 12.24 18.14
CA LYS A 122 0.34 13.09 18.83
C LYS A 122 -0.17 14.52 18.91
N ARG A 123 0.20 15.22 19.98
CA ARG A 123 -0.14 16.62 20.21
C ARG A 123 1.10 17.45 20.50
N CYS A 124 1.20 18.62 19.87
CA CYS A 124 2.23 19.59 20.17
C CYS A 124 1.94 20.27 21.52
N PRO A 125 2.86 20.22 22.51
CA PRO A 125 2.63 20.87 23.80
C PRO A 125 2.68 22.40 23.75
N SER A 126 3.31 22.98 22.71
CA SER A 126 3.47 24.43 22.56
C SER A 126 2.24 25.09 21.90
N CYS A 127 1.82 24.62 20.73
CA CYS A 127 0.73 25.22 19.97
C CYS A 127 -0.57 24.41 19.98
N GLY A 128 -0.58 23.24 20.62
CA GLY A 128 -1.78 22.40 20.74
C GLY A 128 -2.17 21.62 19.49
N ARG A 129 -1.45 21.74 18.36
CA ARG A 129 -1.74 21.02 17.10
C ARG A 129 -1.72 19.51 17.30
N GLU A 130 -2.76 18.85 16.82
CA GLU A 130 -2.86 17.39 16.78
C GLU A 130 -2.47 16.86 15.40
N VAL A 131 -1.86 15.67 15.37
CA VAL A 131 -1.52 14.96 14.14
C VAL A 131 -1.90 13.49 14.26
N TYR A 132 -2.41 12.96 13.17
CA TYR A 132 -2.81 11.56 12.97
C TYR A 132 -2.01 10.99 11.78
N PRO A 133 -1.96 9.66 11.58
CA PRO A 133 -1.40 9.06 10.38
C PRO A 133 -2.02 9.66 9.10
N ALA A 134 -1.17 10.18 8.23
CA ALA A 134 -1.60 10.70 6.94
C ALA A 134 -1.71 9.54 5.93
N ILE A 135 -2.83 9.47 5.21
CA ILE A 135 -3.11 8.47 4.19
C ILE A 135 -3.26 9.20 2.85
N SER A 136 -2.31 9.03 1.94
CA SER A 136 -2.41 9.59 0.59
C SER A 136 -3.41 8.80 -0.24
N THR A 137 -4.41 9.47 -0.82
CA THR A 137 -5.43 8.81 -1.64
C THR A 137 -5.04 8.87 -3.11
N ALA A 138 -5.12 7.73 -3.79
CA ALA A 138 -4.88 7.61 -5.22
C ALA A 138 -6.04 6.85 -5.87
N VAL A 139 -6.42 7.25 -7.08
CA VAL A 139 -7.40 6.54 -7.89
C VAL A 139 -6.70 5.51 -8.79
N LEU A 140 -7.44 4.50 -9.21
CA LEU A 140 -7.03 3.47 -10.14
C LEU A 140 -8.22 3.15 -11.04
N VAL A 141 -8.10 3.27 -12.36
CA VAL A 141 -9.28 3.18 -13.23
C VAL A 141 -9.14 2.15 -14.34
N LEU A 142 -10.14 1.27 -14.44
CA LEU A 142 -10.34 0.37 -15.57
C LEU A 142 -11.22 1.05 -16.62
N VAL A 143 -10.61 1.45 -17.74
CA VAL A 143 -11.32 2.11 -18.86
C VAL A 143 -11.71 1.08 -19.90
N ARG A 144 -13.02 0.92 -20.14
CA ARG A 144 -13.58 -0.01 -21.13
C ARG A 144 -13.78 0.65 -22.48
N LYS A 145 -13.50 -0.08 -23.56
CA LYS A 145 -13.86 0.30 -24.93
C LYS A 145 -14.31 -0.94 -25.70
N GLY A 146 -15.63 -1.13 -25.80
CA GLY A 146 -16.20 -2.35 -26.39
C GLY A 146 -15.77 -3.60 -25.61
N ASP A 147 -15.06 -4.51 -26.27
CA ASP A 147 -14.53 -5.76 -25.72
C ASP A 147 -13.08 -5.66 -25.24
N SER A 148 -12.53 -4.45 -25.15
CA SER A 148 -11.15 -4.16 -24.74
C SER A 148 -11.08 -3.25 -23.51
N ILE A 149 -9.92 -3.25 -22.84
CA ILE A 149 -9.58 -2.34 -21.74
C ILE A 149 -8.26 -1.62 -21.99
N LEU A 150 -8.15 -0.38 -21.52
CA LEU A 150 -6.91 0.37 -21.53
C LEU A 150 -5.94 -0.20 -20.49
N LEU A 151 -4.73 -0.54 -20.92
CA LEU A 151 -3.62 -0.88 -20.02
C LEU A 151 -2.39 -0.07 -20.40
N VAL A 152 -1.70 0.46 -19.40
CA VAL A 152 -0.51 1.31 -19.54
C VAL A 152 0.69 0.71 -18.82
N HIS A 153 1.90 1.00 -19.29
CA HIS A 153 3.15 0.61 -18.64
C HIS A 153 3.87 1.87 -18.14
N ALA A 154 4.03 1.97 -16.81
CA ALA A 154 4.74 3.07 -16.19
C ALA A 154 6.24 3.02 -16.52
N ARG A 155 6.80 4.13 -16.98
CA ARG A 155 8.17 4.24 -17.48
C ARG A 155 9.23 3.93 -16.42
N ASN A 156 9.00 4.39 -15.19
CA ASN A 156 9.92 4.19 -14.07
C ASN A 156 9.76 2.82 -13.39
N PHE A 157 8.83 2.00 -13.86
CA PHE A 157 8.59 0.68 -13.31
C PHE A 157 9.53 -0.34 -13.98
N LYS A 158 10.32 -1.06 -13.16
CA LYS A 158 11.31 -2.04 -13.65
C LYS A 158 10.70 -3.39 -14.07
N GLY A 159 9.46 -3.67 -13.71
CA GLY A 159 8.78 -4.88 -14.17
C GLY A 159 8.33 -4.74 -15.63
N ARG A 160 7.68 -5.78 -16.15
CA ARG A 160 7.26 -5.84 -17.56
C ARG A 160 5.74 -5.84 -17.75
N PHE A 161 4.99 -5.69 -16.65
CA PHE A 161 3.54 -5.75 -16.68
C PHE A 161 2.92 -4.39 -17.01
N ASN A 162 1.80 -4.42 -17.74
CA ASN A 162 0.94 -3.28 -17.90
C ASN A 162 -0.14 -3.30 -16.81
N SER A 163 -0.60 -2.12 -16.40
CA SER A 163 -1.60 -1.93 -15.35
C SER A 163 -2.65 -0.91 -15.79
N LEU A 164 -3.62 -0.68 -14.93
CA LEU A 164 -4.59 0.41 -15.04
C LEU A 164 -3.92 1.78 -14.80
N VAL A 165 -4.52 2.84 -15.33
CA VAL A 165 -4.14 4.25 -15.06
C VAL A 165 -4.37 4.57 -13.59
N ALA A 166 -3.45 5.27 -12.95
CA ALA A 166 -3.51 5.57 -11.53
C ALA A 166 -2.76 6.84 -11.17
N GLY A 167 -3.38 7.69 -10.36
CA GLY A 167 -2.72 8.88 -9.85
C GLY A 167 -3.35 9.44 -8.58
N PHE A 168 -2.71 10.46 -8.03
CA PHE A 168 -3.06 10.98 -6.71
C PHE A 168 -4.22 11.97 -6.79
N LEU A 169 -5.08 11.94 -5.78
CA LEU A 169 -6.13 12.94 -5.61
C LEU A 169 -5.50 14.30 -5.28
N GLU A 170 -5.88 15.35 -6.02
CA GLU A 170 -5.45 16.72 -5.73
C GLU A 170 -6.43 17.48 -4.84
N THR A 171 -5.97 18.59 -4.27
CA THR A 171 -6.79 19.43 -3.39
C THR A 171 -7.92 20.09 -4.16
N GLY A 172 -9.16 19.89 -3.72
CA GLY A 172 -10.34 20.50 -4.34
C GLY A 172 -11.02 19.62 -5.39
N GLU A 173 -10.51 18.41 -5.62
CA GLU A 173 -11.11 17.43 -6.53
C GLU A 173 -11.98 16.41 -5.78
N THR A 174 -13.03 15.94 -6.45
CA THR A 174 -13.69 14.66 -6.17
C THR A 174 -12.86 13.49 -6.73
N LEU A 175 -13.13 12.26 -6.29
CA LEU A 175 -12.44 11.08 -6.82
C LEU A 175 -12.76 10.87 -8.30
N GLU A 176 -13.98 11.17 -8.73
CA GLU A 176 -14.41 11.08 -10.12
C GLU A 176 -13.72 12.12 -11.01
N GLU A 177 -13.53 13.34 -10.53
CA GLU A 177 -12.75 14.38 -11.22
C GLU A 177 -11.28 13.96 -11.36
N CYS A 178 -10.68 13.42 -10.29
CA CYS A 178 -9.34 12.87 -10.33
C CYS A 178 -9.21 11.72 -11.35
N VAL A 179 -10.17 10.79 -11.42
CA VAL A 179 -10.19 9.76 -12.47
C VAL A 179 -10.20 10.36 -13.87
N ALA A 180 -11.05 11.37 -14.11
CA ALA A 180 -11.12 12.01 -15.42
C ALA A 180 -9.83 12.76 -15.77
N ARG A 181 -9.23 13.47 -14.80
CA ARG A 181 -7.96 14.19 -14.97
C ARG A 181 -6.82 13.24 -15.28
N GLU A 182 -6.59 12.21 -14.44
CA GLU A 182 -5.46 11.28 -14.60
C GLU A 182 -5.52 10.55 -15.95
N VAL A 183 -6.70 10.09 -16.37
CA VAL A 183 -6.84 9.46 -17.70
C VAL A 183 -6.52 10.45 -18.81
N LYS A 184 -6.97 11.71 -18.66
CA LYS A 184 -6.74 12.75 -19.66
C LYS A 184 -5.26 13.13 -19.76
N GLU A 185 -4.60 13.35 -18.62
CA GLU A 185 -3.20 13.76 -18.54
C GLU A 185 -2.27 12.66 -19.05
N GLU A 186 -2.44 11.43 -18.55
CA GLU A 186 -1.53 10.33 -18.89
C GLU A 186 -1.74 9.80 -20.32
N THR A 187 -2.97 9.83 -20.84
CA THR A 187 -3.31 9.11 -22.09
C THR A 187 -4.00 9.93 -23.18
N GLY A 188 -4.40 11.17 -22.88
CA GLY A 188 -5.13 12.04 -23.81
C GLY A 188 -6.61 11.69 -23.99
N LEU A 189 -7.10 10.62 -23.36
CA LEU A 189 -8.45 10.11 -23.55
C LEU A 189 -9.47 10.78 -22.62
N ASP A 190 -10.72 10.83 -23.09
CA ASP A 190 -11.86 11.26 -22.28
C ASP A 190 -12.68 10.03 -21.82
N VAL A 191 -13.22 10.09 -20.60
CA VAL A 191 -14.01 9.00 -20.01
C VAL A 191 -15.36 9.49 -19.50
N LYS A 192 -16.30 8.55 -19.34
CA LYS A 192 -17.64 8.76 -18.78
C LYS A 192 -18.08 7.56 -17.94
N ASN A 193 -19.25 7.65 -17.31
CA ASN A 193 -19.84 6.57 -16.50
C ASN A 193 -18.91 6.07 -15.39
N ILE A 194 -18.16 6.99 -14.76
CA ILE A 194 -17.21 6.67 -13.70
C ILE A 194 -17.98 6.09 -12.51
N THR A 195 -17.66 4.85 -12.15
CA THR A 195 -18.37 4.09 -11.11
C THR A 195 -17.36 3.47 -10.16
N TYR A 196 -17.57 3.64 -8.86
CA TYR A 196 -16.74 3.02 -7.83
C TYR A 196 -16.75 1.48 -7.93
N PHE A 197 -15.58 0.86 -7.80
CA PHE A 197 -15.41 -0.59 -7.77
C PHE A 197 -15.09 -1.11 -6.37
N GLY A 198 -14.11 -0.49 -5.70
CA GLY A 198 -13.56 -1.01 -4.45
C GLY A 198 -12.34 -0.19 -4.01
N ASN A 199 -11.73 -0.52 -2.89
CA ASN A 199 -10.48 0.10 -2.44
C ASN A 199 -9.54 -0.91 -1.78
N GLN A 200 -8.27 -0.53 -1.63
CA GLN A 200 -7.25 -1.35 -0.99
C GLN A 200 -6.21 -0.46 -0.28
N PRO A 201 -5.87 -0.73 1.00
CA PRO A 201 -4.72 -0.12 1.65
C PRO A 201 -3.44 -0.36 0.86
N TRP A 202 -2.62 0.67 0.73
CA TRP A 202 -1.37 0.68 -0.02
C TRP A 202 -0.23 1.18 0.89
N PRO A 203 0.35 0.31 1.73
CA PRO A 203 1.29 0.69 2.80
C PRO A 203 2.72 0.96 2.28
N TYR A 204 2.84 1.65 1.14
CA TYR A 204 4.10 1.92 0.43
C TYR A 204 4.25 3.42 0.09
N PRO A 205 4.47 4.30 1.07
CA PRO A 205 4.61 4.01 2.49
C PRO A 205 3.32 4.11 3.32
N SER A 206 2.33 4.88 2.86
CA SER A 206 1.06 5.12 3.57
C SER A 206 0.02 5.69 2.61
N GLY A 207 -0.93 4.87 2.17
CA GLY A 207 -1.85 5.28 1.12
C GLY A 207 -3.09 4.40 1.00
N LEU A 208 -4.08 4.92 0.28
CA LEU A 208 -5.33 4.25 -0.06
C LEU A 208 -5.51 4.29 -1.57
N MET A 209 -5.54 3.11 -2.19
CA MET A 209 -5.87 2.99 -3.61
C MET A 209 -7.38 2.79 -3.76
N VAL A 210 -8.03 3.61 -4.58
CA VAL A 210 -9.47 3.58 -4.83
C VAL A 210 -9.74 3.23 -6.30
N GLY A 211 -10.37 2.08 -6.52
CA GLY A 211 -10.65 1.52 -7.83
C GLY A 211 -11.95 2.05 -8.42
N PHE A 212 -11.91 2.42 -9.70
CA PHE A 212 -13.05 2.86 -10.50
C PHE A 212 -13.13 2.11 -11.83
N ILE A 213 -14.34 2.00 -12.36
CA ILE A 213 -14.58 1.57 -13.74
C ILE A 213 -15.10 2.78 -14.50
N ALA A 214 -14.64 2.98 -15.73
CA ALA A 214 -15.11 4.03 -16.61
C ALA A 214 -15.24 3.52 -18.05
N ASP A 215 -16.01 4.24 -18.86
CA ASP A 215 -16.18 3.96 -20.28
C ASP A 215 -15.46 5.02 -21.11
N TYR A 216 -14.78 4.59 -22.17
CA TYR A 216 -14.19 5.47 -23.17
C TYR A 216 -15.26 6.40 -23.77
N ALA A 217 -14.98 7.70 -23.79
CA ALA A 217 -15.87 8.75 -24.29
C ALA A 217 -15.33 9.45 -25.55
N GLY A 218 -14.02 9.45 -25.78
CA GLY A 218 -13.40 10.09 -26.94
C GLY A 218 -11.88 10.26 -26.80
N GLY A 219 -11.27 10.86 -27.82
CA GLY A 219 -9.83 11.14 -27.87
C GLY A 219 -8.99 10.05 -28.54
N GLU A 220 -7.73 10.40 -28.80
CA GLU A 220 -6.70 9.50 -29.34
C GLU A 220 -5.61 9.30 -28.30
N ILE A 221 -5.01 8.11 -28.25
CA ILE A 221 -3.96 7.81 -27.28
C ILE A 221 -2.77 8.71 -27.54
N LYS A 222 -2.47 9.57 -26.58
CA LYS A 222 -1.25 10.38 -26.52
C LYS A 222 -0.68 10.24 -25.11
N LEU A 223 0.33 9.38 -24.99
CA LEU A 223 0.93 9.06 -23.71
C LEU A 223 1.80 10.22 -23.21
N GLN A 224 1.69 10.52 -21.92
CA GLN A 224 2.63 11.40 -21.24
C GLN A 224 3.98 10.68 -21.11
N GLU A 225 4.96 11.13 -21.89
CA GLU A 225 6.24 10.44 -22.00
C GLU A 225 7.03 10.42 -20.68
N GLU A 226 6.83 11.39 -19.79
CA GLU A 226 7.50 11.43 -18.49
C GLU A 226 7.05 10.27 -17.57
N GLU A 227 5.82 9.78 -17.76
CA GLU A 227 5.19 8.81 -16.85
C GLU A 227 5.01 7.43 -17.47
N LEU A 228 4.67 7.36 -18.76
CA LEU A 228 4.33 6.11 -19.44
C LEU A 228 5.29 5.78 -20.58
N SER A 229 5.60 4.50 -20.74
CA SER A 229 6.42 3.99 -21.85
C SER A 229 5.59 3.31 -22.94
N SER A 230 4.39 2.82 -22.62
CA SER A 230 3.45 2.24 -23.58
C SER A 230 2.04 2.21 -23.00
N GLY A 231 1.04 2.12 -23.87
CA GLY A 231 -0.36 2.04 -23.49
C GLY A 231 -1.25 1.82 -24.69
N ASP A 232 -2.17 0.88 -24.58
CA ASP A 232 -3.11 0.53 -25.65
C ASP A 232 -4.39 -0.10 -25.07
N PHE A 233 -5.40 -0.27 -25.93
CA PHE A 233 -6.57 -1.07 -25.66
C PHE A 233 -6.30 -2.54 -25.98
N TYR A 234 -6.43 -3.40 -24.96
CA TYR A 234 -6.20 -4.83 -25.07
C TYR A 234 -7.52 -5.59 -24.95
N THR A 235 -7.75 -6.50 -25.90
CA THR A 235 -8.86 -7.46 -25.84
C THR A 235 -8.51 -8.60 -24.89
N ARG A 236 -9.52 -9.37 -24.49
CA ARG A 236 -9.36 -10.52 -23.58
C ARG A 236 -8.37 -11.56 -24.08
N ASP A 237 -8.38 -11.80 -25.39
CA ASP A 237 -7.53 -12.80 -26.05
C ASP A 237 -6.10 -12.31 -26.32
N ASN A 238 -5.81 -11.04 -26.06
CA ASN A 238 -4.52 -10.41 -26.35
C ASN A 238 -4.05 -9.52 -25.19
N LEU A 239 -4.12 -10.02 -23.95
CA LEU A 239 -3.64 -9.30 -22.78
C LEU A 239 -2.11 -9.35 -22.67
N PRO A 240 -1.46 -8.25 -22.24
CA PRO A 240 -0.04 -8.23 -21.92
C PRO A 240 0.23 -8.94 -20.58
N GLU A 241 1.48 -8.92 -20.11
CA GLU A 241 1.78 -9.32 -18.73
C GLU A 241 1.02 -8.42 -17.76
N LEU A 242 0.36 -9.03 -16.78
CA LEU A 242 -0.53 -8.35 -15.83
C LEU A 242 0.08 -8.28 -14.42
N PRO A 243 -0.40 -7.36 -13.56
CA PRO A 243 0.04 -7.30 -12.17
C PRO A 243 -0.29 -8.60 -11.42
N ARG A 244 0.41 -8.84 -10.30
CA ARG A 244 0.17 -9.98 -9.41
C ARG A 244 -1.21 -9.92 -8.75
N LYS A 245 -1.77 -11.08 -8.42
CA LYS A 245 -3.14 -11.26 -7.88
C LYS A 245 -3.47 -10.48 -6.61
N LEU A 246 -2.46 -10.08 -5.83
CA LEU A 246 -2.65 -9.23 -4.66
C LEU A 246 -3.23 -7.85 -5.01
N SER A 247 -2.84 -7.27 -6.15
CA SER A 247 -3.11 -5.85 -6.41
C SER A 247 -4.58 -5.59 -6.74
N LEU A 248 -5.06 -4.39 -6.38
CA LEU A 248 -6.40 -3.94 -6.77
C LEU A 248 -6.57 -3.92 -8.30
N ALA A 249 -5.52 -3.51 -9.02
CA ALA A 249 -5.50 -3.54 -10.49
C ALA A 249 -5.79 -4.94 -11.03
N ARG A 250 -5.14 -5.97 -10.46
CA ARG A 250 -5.35 -7.33 -10.91
C ARG A 250 -6.77 -7.83 -10.60
N LYS A 251 -7.30 -7.52 -9.42
CA LYS A 251 -8.68 -7.85 -9.03
C LYS A 251 -9.72 -7.23 -9.98
N MET A 252 -9.51 -5.98 -10.38
CA MET A 252 -10.39 -5.29 -11.33
C MET A 252 -10.34 -5.90 -12.73
N ILE A 253 -9.15 -6.27 -13.20
CA ILE A 253 -8.97 -6.93 -14.50
C ILE A 253 -9.60 -8.33 -14.48
N ASP A 254 -9.36 -9.12 -13.42
CA ASP A 254 -9.96 -10.45 -13.26
C ASP A 254 -11.51 -10.35 -13.23
N TRP A 255 -12.07 -9.37 -12.52
CA TRP A 255 -13.52 -9.10 -12.53
C TRP A 255 -14.06 -8.82 -13.95
N TRP A 256 -13.35 -8.02 -14.75
CA TRP A 256 -13.76 -7.71 -16.11
C TRP A 256 -13.68 -8.93 -17.05
N LEU A 257 -12.71 -9.81 -16.83
CA LEU A 257 -12.59 -11.10 -17.54
C LEU A 257 -13.76 -12.03 -17.20
N GLU A 258 -14.18 -12.09 -15.94
CA GLU A 258 -15.27 -12.95 -15.47
C GLU A 258 -16.66 -12.47 -15.91
N CYS A 259 -16.89 -11.16 -15.99
CA CYS A 259 -18.21 -10.59 -16.33
C CYS A 259 -18.68 -10.91 -17.76
N SER A 260 -17.79 -11.36 -18.63
CA SER A 260 -18.03 -11.69 -20.05
C SER A 260 -18.82 -12.99 -20.27
N HIS A 261 -19.05 -13.78 -19.22
CA HIS A 261 -19.80 -15.04 -19.26
C HIS A 261 -21.27 -14.92 -18.80
N LYS A 262 -21.82 -13.70 -18.77
CA LYS A 262 -23.24 -13.46 -18.50
C LYS A 262 -23.91 -12.71 -19.64
#